data_AF-A0AAC8YDN9-F1
#
_entry.id   AF-A0AAC8YDN9-F1
#
_cell.length_a   1.000
_cell.length_b   1.000
_cell.length_c   1.000
_cell.angle_alpha   90.00
_cell.angle_beta   90.00
_cell.angle_gamma   90.00
#
_symmetry.space_group_name_H-M   'P 1'
#
loop_
_entity.id
_entity.type
_entity.pdbx_description
1 polymer ?
#
loop_
_entity_poly.entity_id
_entity_poly.type
_entity_poly.pdbx_seq_one_letter_code
_entity_poly.pdbx_strand_id
1 'polypeptide(L)'
;MIAYCPAQKLNDDSRNAWAEALTNVTFQDALDAVAILGGRPLEPGDQLWIQPGHVISEVRRLRHARIESTEAALTGAPTDPAEYLAWLRRSRSELGDGDYQPPDVAVTGHTIAELPTPGRTIHHD
;
A
#
# COMPACT_ATOMS: atom_id res chain seq x y z
N MET A 1 15.90 20.51 17.13
CA MET A 1 14.89 20.32 16.07
C MET A 1 15.64 20.29 14.75
N ILE A 2 15.65 19.16 14.04
CA ILE A 2 16.32 19.03 12.73
C ILE A 2 15.34 19.55 11.68
N ALA A 3 15.77 20.50 10.84
CA ALA A 3 14.98 21.01 9.74
C ALA A 3 15.31 20.20 8.47
N TYR A 4 14.32 19.48 7.93
CA TYR A 4 14.48 18.69 6.70
C TYR A 4 14.40 19.52 5.40
N CYS A 5 14.26 20.84 5.53
CA CYS A 5 14.17 21.81 4.44
C CYS A 5 14.64 23.20 4.92
N PRO A 6 15.92 23.37 5.31
CA PRO A 6 16.38 24.52 6.08
C PRO A 6 16.30 25.86 5.33
N ALA A 7 16.29 25.84 3.98
CA ALA A 7 16.14 27.05 3.16
C ALA A 7 14.68 27.43 2.84
N GLN A 8 13.68 26.64 3.24
CA GLN A 8 12.28 26.98 3.01
C GLN A 8 11.80 28.04 4.01
N LYS A 9 11.19 29.11 3.51
CA LYS A 9 10.49 30.08 4.36
C LYS A 9 9.32 29.39 5.05
N LEU A 10 9.35 29.30 6.37
CA LEU A 10 8.25 28.73 7.14
C LEU A 10 7.21 29.83 7.42
N ASN A 11 6.31 30.06 6.46
CA ASN A 11 5.18 30.99 6.58
C ASN A 11 3.85 30.27 6.28
N ASP A 12 2.73 30.96 6.49
CA ASP A 12 1.40 30.39 6.27
C ASP A 12 1.16 29.99 4.81
N ASP A 13 1.69 30.75 3.85
CA ASP A 13 1.64 30.40 2.42
C ASP A 13 2.31 29.04 2.15
N SER A 14 3.45 28.79 2.78
CA SER A 14 4.18 27.52 2.65
C SER A 14 3.42 26.37 3.30
N ARG A 15 2.74 26.61 4.44
CA ARG A 15 1.88 25.59 5.06
C ARG A 15 0.71 25.23 4.15
N ASN A 16 0.02 26.23 3.61
CA ASN A 16 -1.13 26.04 2.73
C ASN A 16 -0.72 25.31 1.44
N ALA A 17 0.41 25.68 0.83
CA ALA A 17 0.92 25.00 -0.36
C ALA A 17 1.23 23.51 -0.11
N TRP A 18 1.78 23.18 1.07
CA TRP A 18 2.01 21.78 1.46
C TRP A 18 0.70 21.02 1.69
N ALA A 19 -0.26 21.64 2.37
CA ALA A 19 -1.58 21.05 2.59
C ALA A 19 -2.32 20.78 1.26
N GLU A 20 -2.26 21.73 0.33
CA GLU A 20 -2.82 21.58 -1.01
C GLU A 20 -2.13 20.47 -1.79
N ALA A 21 -0.80 20.44 -1.82
CA ALA A 21 -0.03 19.43 -2.54
C ALA A 21 -0.24 18.01 -2.01
N LEU A 22 -0.50 17.87 -0.70
CA LEU A 22 -0.63 16.57 -0.02
C LEU A 22 -2.09 16.18 0.24
N THR A 23 -3.07 16.82 -0.41
CA THR A 23 -4.51 16.59 -0.14
C THR A 23 -4.96 15.13 -0.24
N ASN A 24 -4.30 14.32 -1.09
CA ASN A 24 -4.62 12.90 -1.31
C ASN A 24 -3.70 11.94 -0.56
N VAL A 25 -2.92 12.45 0.40
CA VAL A 25 -1.97 11.66 1.18
C VAL A 25 -2.46 11.63 2.63
N THR A 26 -2.52 10.44 3.23
CA THR A 26 -2.85 10.32 4.65
C THR A 26 -1.74 10.95 5.49
N PHE A 27 -2.10 11.55 6.63
CA PHE A 27 -1.11 12.19 7.48
C PHE A 27 -0.04 11.22 7.98
N GLN A 28 -0.44 9.98 8.33
CA GLN A 28 0.50 8.96 8.79
C GLN A 28 1.47 8.54 7.66
N ASP A 29 0.98 8.31 6.44
CA ASP A 29 1.86 7.98 5.31
C ASP A 29 2.84 9.11 5.00
N ALA A 30 2.39 10.38 5.13
CA ALA A 30 3.27 11.53 4.97
C ALA A 30 4.38 11.56 6.03
N LEU A 31 4.07 11.24 7.30
CA LEU A 31 5.06 11.17 8.37
C LEU A 31 6.07 10.05 8.12
N ASP A 32 5.60 8.86 7.76
CA ASP A 32 6.45 7.71 7.47
C ASP A 32 7.39 8.01 6.29
N ALA A 33 6.86 8.63 5.23
CA ALA A 33 7.64 9.07 4.08
C ALA A 33 8.71 10.11 4.47
N VAL A 34 8.37 11.11 5.28
CA VAL A 34 9.34 12.11 5.76
C VAL A 34 10.41 11.47 6.64
N ALA A 35 10.05 10.53 7.51
CA ALA A 35 11.02 9.81 8.35
C ALA A 35 12.01 8.99 7.49
N ILE A 36 11.51 8.29 6.46
CA ILE A 36 12.35 7.53 5.52
C ILE A 36 13.28 8.44 4.73
N LEU A 37 12.75 9.51 4.13
CA LEU A 37 13.52 10.47 3.35
C LEU A 37 14.56 11.19 4.21
N GLY A 38 14.16 11.57 5.43
CA GLY A 38 14.99 12.28 6.40
C GLY A 38 16.07 11.43 7.03
N GLY A 39 15.91 10.10 7.03
CA GLY A 39 16.89 9.14 7.54
C GLY A 39 17.96 8.72 6.52
N ARG A 40 17.89 9.19 5.27
CA ARG A 40 18.87 8.82 4.24
C ARG A 40 20.24 9.45 4.55
N PRO A 41 21.35 8.70 4.39
CA PRO A 41 22.68 9.27 4.51
C PRO A 41 22.87 10.43 3.53
N LEU A 42 23.56 11.47 3.99
CA LEU A 42 23.99 12.59 3.16
C LEU A 42 25.49 12.52 2.96
N GLU A 43 25.94 12.83 1.75
CA GLU A 43 27.37 13.01 1.49
C GLU A 43 27.88 14.30 2.17
N PRO A 44 29.17 14.37 2.51
CA PRO A 44 29.74 15.59 3.08
C PRO A 44 29.53 16.80 2.16
N GLY A 45 28.82 17.81 2.67
CA GLY A 45 28.52 19.05 1.94
C GLY A 45 27.10 19.10 1.36
N ASP A 46 26.37 17.98 1.36
CA ASP A 46 24.97 17.96 0.92
C ASP A 46 24.03 18.50 2.01
N GLN A 47 22.97 19.14 1.54
CA GLN A 47 21.84 19.53 2.37
C GLN A 47 20.63 18.70 2.00
N LEU A 48 19.94 18.17 3.01
CA LEU A 48 18.69 17.47 2.79
C LEU A 48 17.60 18.47 2.39
N TRP A 49 16.95 18.16 1.27
CA TRP A 49 15.86 18.94 0.72
C TRP A 49 14.65 18.06 0.43
N ILE A 50 13.64 18.12 1.31
CA ILE A 50 12.38 17.40 1.13
C ILE A 50 11.33 18.35 0.54
N GLN A 51 10.74 17.96 -0.59
CA GLN A 51 9.66 18.67 -1.26
C GLN A 51 8.40 17.80 -1.25
N PRO A 52 7.19 18.37 -1.43
CA PRO A 52 5.95 17.59 -1.49
C PRO A 52 6.01 16.45 -2.51
N GLY A 53 6.64 16.68 -3.67
CA GLY A 53 6.82 15.64 -4.70
C GLY A 53 7.63 14.44 -4.20
N HIS A 54 8.64 14.65 -3.35
CA HIS A 54 9.41 13.57 -2.73
C HIS A 54 8.53 12.74 -1.78
N VAL A 55 7.71 13.41 -0.96
CA VAL A 55 6.76 12.75 -0.06
C VAL A 55 5.74 11.94 -0.84
N ILE A 56 5.11 12.52 -1.87
CA ILE A 56 4.12 11.82 -2.71
C ILE A 56 4.73 10.57 -3.36
N SER A 57 5.95 10.67 -3.89
CA SER A 57 6.63 9.54 -4.50
C SER A 57 6.93 8.43 -3.48
N GLU A 58 7.38 8.80 -2.29
CA GLU A 58 7.71 7.85 -1.23
C GLU A 58 6.44 7.17 -0.68
N VAL A 59 5.34 7.91 -0.52
CA VAL A 59 4.04 7.34 -0.16
C VAL A 59 3.57 6.33 -1.21
N ARG A 60 3.69 6.64 -2.51
CA ARG A 60 3.36 5.66 -3.56
C ARG A 60 4.18 4.37 -3.44
N ARG A 61 5.45 4.48 -3.08
CA ARG A 61 6.32 3.33 -2.82
C ARG A 61 5.83 2.52 -1.61
N LEU A 62 5.48 3.17 -0.51
CA LEU A 62 4.92 2.52 0.68
C LEU A 62 3.63 1.77 0.35
N ARG A 63 2.71 2.41 -0.38
CA ARG A 63 1.46 1.80 -0.82
C ARG A 63 1.71 0.56 -1.69
N HIS A 64 2.61 0.66 -2.65
CA HIS A 64 2.98 -0.47 -3.50
C HIS A 64 3.57 -1.62 -2.69
N ALA A 65 4.45 -1.32 -1.72
CA ALA A 65 5.03 -2.33 -0.85
C ALA A 65 3.96 -3.06 -0.02
N ARG A 66 2.97 -2.34 0.51
CA ARG A 66 1.82 -2.94 1.23
C ARG A 66 1.01 -3.86 0.34
N ILE A 67 0.70 -3.43 -0.89
CA ILE A 67 -0.02 -4.25 -1.86
C ILE A 67 0.78 -5.52 -2.17
N GLU A 68 2.05 -5.39 -2.53
CA GLU A 68 2.90 -6.53 -2.89
C GLU A 68 3.05 -7.52 -1.72
N SER A 69 3.19 -7.04 -0.48
CA SER A 69 3.36 -7.90 0.69
C SER A 69 2.10 -8.68 1.07
N THR A 70 0.92 -8.24 0.64
CA THR A 70 -0.35 -8.72 1.21
C THR A 70 -1.35 -9.18 0.16
N GLU A 71 -1.17 -8.84 -1.13
CA GLU A 71 -2.08 -9.21 -2.22
C GLU A 71 -2.28 -10.73 -2.33
N ALA A 72 -1.23 -11.53 -2.06
CA ALA A 72 -1.32 -12.99 -2.07
C ALA A 72 -2.24 -13.56 -0.97
N ALA A 73 -2.54 -12.78 0.08
CA ALA A 73 -3.41 -13.18 1.19
C ALA A 73 -4.88 -12.77 0.98
N LEU A 74 -5.23 -12.14 -0.16
CA LEU A 74 -6.60 -11.78 -0.48
C LEU A 74 -7.47 -13.04 -0.65
N THR A 75 -8.67 -13.00 -0.07
CA THR A 75 -9.65 -14.09 -0.14
C THR A 75 -11.03 -13.53 -0.52
N GLY A 76 -11.96 -14.41 -0.90
CA GLY A 76 -13.34 -14.00 -1.22
C GLY A 76 -13.53 -13.34 -2.57
N ALA A 77 -12.68 -13.66 -3.55
CA ALA A 77 -12.83 -13.16 -4.92
C ALA A 77 -14.15 -13.67 -5.57
N PRO A 78 -14.96 -12.77 -6.17
CA PRO A 78 -16.15 -13.17 -6.94
C PRO A 78 -15.79 -14.00 -8.18
N THR A 79 -16.75 -14.80 -8.66
CA THR A 79 -16.60 -15.62 -9.88
C THR A 79 -16.99 -14.87 -11.14
N ASP A 80 -17.87 -13.88 -11.05
CA ASP A 80 -18.22 -13.02 -12.19
C ASP A 80 -17.03 -12.10 -12.56
N PRO A 81 -16.64 -11.99 -13.84
CA PRO A 81 -15.48 -11.19 -14.25
C PRO A 81 -15.60 -9.69 -13.93
N ALA A 82 -16.78 -9.09 -14.07
CA ALA A 82 -16.97 -7.67 -13.81
C ALA A 82 -16.89 -7.39 -12.30
N GLU A 83 -17.49 -8.27 -11.50
CA GLU A 83 -17.40 -8.21 -10.04
C GLU A 83 -15.98 -8.46 -9.54
N TYR A 84 -15.25 -9.40 -10.14
CA TYR A 84 -13.84 -9.66 -9.83
C TYR A 84 -12.97 -8.42 -10.03
N LEU A 85 -13.12 -7.71 -11.15
CA LEU A 85 -12.34 -6.49 -11.41
C LEU A 85 -12.69 -5.37 -10.42
N ALA A 86 -13.95 -5.26 -10.02
CA ALA A 86 -14.37 -4.29 -9.01
C ALA A 86 -13.82 -4.64 -7.62
N TRP A 87 -13.89 -5.91 -7.23
CA TRP A 87 -13.30 -6.44 -6.00
C TRP A 87 -11.79 -6.18 -5.96
N LEU A 88 -11.05 -6.56 -7.02
CA LEU A 88 -9.61 -6.41 -7.06
C LEU A 88 -9.16 -4.95 -6.94
N ARG A 89 -9.84 -4.01 -7.61
CA ARG A 89 -9.54 -2.57 -7.49
C ARG A 89 -9.78 -2.06 -6.07
N ARG A 90 -10.88 -2.45 -5.44
CA ARG A 90 -11.22 -2.06 -4.06
C ARG A 90 -10.18 -2.61 -3.09
N SER A 91 -9.90 -3.91 -3.15
CA SER A 91 -8.94 -4.58 -2.28
C SER A 91 -7.54 -3.98 -2.42
N ARG A 92 -7.06 -3.67 -3.64
CA ARG A 92 -5.77 -3.00 -3.84
C ARG A 92 -5.76 -1.56 -3.31
N SER A 93 -6.89 -0.85 -3.34
CA SER A 93 -6.98 0.46 -2.68
C SER A 93 -6.81 0.31 -1.18
N GLU A 94 -7.64 -0.54 -0.55
CA GLU A 94 -7.65 -0.77 0.90
C GLU A 94 -6.29 -1.28 1.41
N LEU A 95 -5.65 -2.20 0.68
CA LEU A 95 -4.29 -2.67 0.99
C LEU A 95 -3.26 -1.54 0.91
N GLY A 96 -3.34 -0.71 -0.14
CA GLY A 96 -2.45 0.44 -0.28
C GLY A 96 -2.65 1.48 0.83
N ASP A 97 -3.90 1.73 1.20
CA ASP A 97 -4.29 2.62 2.30
C ASP A 97 -3.87 2.05 3.67
N GLY A 98 -3.66 0.74 3.77
CA GLY A 98 -3.36 0.05 5.03
C GLY A 98 -4.62 -0.29 5.84
N ASP A 99 -5.80 -0.09 5.25
CA ASP A 99 -7.10 -0.24 5.88
C ASP A 99 -7.75 -1.61 5.62
N TYR A 100 -7.08 -2.49 4.87
CA TYR A 100 -7.64 -3.79 4.51
C TYR A 100 -8.06 -4.60 5.73
N GLN A 101 -9.35 -4.88 5.81
CA GLN A 101 -9.93 -5.87 6.69
C GLN A 101 -10.38 -7.04 5.82
N PRO A 102 -9.91 -8.28 6.07
CA PRO A 102 -10.43 -9.42 5.34
C PRO A 102 -11.94 -9.50 5.56
N PRO A 103 -12.73 -9.83 4.51
CA PRO A 103 -14.17 -10.00 4.68
C PRO A 103 -14.41 -11.09 5.73
N ASP A 104 -15.36 -10.83 6.63
CA ASP A 104 -15.83 -11.84 7.57
C ASP A 104 -16.30 -13.03 6.74
N VAL A 105 -15.60 -14.15 6.90
CA VAL A 105 -15.88 -15.36 6.14
C VAL A 105 -17.22 -15.89 6.62
N ALA A 106 -18.32 -15.46 6.01
CA ALA A 106 -19.57 -16.19 6.11
C ALA A 106 -19.25 -17.59 5.60
N VAL A 107 -19.20 -18.54 6.53
CA VAL A 107 -18.86 -19.95 6.33
C VAL A 107 -19.63 -20.48 5.13
N THR A 108 -19.01 -20.43 3.96
CA THR A 108 -19.48 -21.16 2.80
C THR A 108 -18.69 -22.45 2.86
N GLY A 109 -19.35 -23.49 3.39
CA GLY A 109 -18.73 -24.70 3.91
C GLY A 109 -18.05 -25.56 2.85
N HIS A 110 -16.87 -25.14 2.41
CA HIS A 110 -15.95 -25.98 1.65
C HIS A 110 -14.56 -25.84 2.27
N THR A 111 -14.31 -26.66 3.29
CA THR A 111 -12.95 -26.91 3.78
C THR A 111 -12.13 -27.48 2.64
N ILE A 112 -10.94 -26.92 2.39
CA ILE A 112 -9.95 -27.45 1.45
C ILE A 112 -9.40 -28.76 2.04
N ALA A 113 -10.19 -29.83 1.97
CA ALA A 113 -9.82 -31.19 2.38
C ALA A 113 -10.41 -32.27 1.47
N GLU A 114 -11.14 -31.92 0.41
CA GLU A 114 -11.63 -32.86 -0.59
C GLU A 114 -11.27 -32.37 -1.99
N LEU A 115 -9.96 -32.39 -2.32
CA LEU A 115 -9.58 -32.58 -3.71
C LEU A 115 -9.62 -34.09 -3.97
N PRO A 116 -10.49 -34.60 -4.87
CA PRO A 116 -10.43 -36.00 -5.25
C PRO A 116 -9.07 -36.28 -5.90
N THR A 117 -8.30 -37.17 -5.28
CA THR A 117 -7.08 -37.73 -5.84
C THR A 117 -7.39 -38.27 -7.24
N PRO A 118 -6.65 -37.89 -8.30
CA PRO A 118 -6.92 -38.38 -9.64
C PRO A 118 -6.82 -39.91 -9.66
N GLY A 119 -7.90 -40.55 -10.09
CA GLY A 119 -8.07 -42.00 -10.11
C GLY A 119 -6.98 -42.68 -10.91
N ARG A 120 -6.24 -43.57 -10.24
CA ARG A 120 -5.39 -44.55 -10.90
C ARG A 120 -6.28 -45.68 -11.41
N THR A 121 -6.70 -45.63 -12.67
CA THR A 121 -7.28 -46.77 -13.36
C THR A 121 -6.21 -47.87 -13.45
N ILE A 122 -6.36 -48.92 -12.66
CA ILE A 122 -5.57 -50.14 -12.80
C ILE A 122 -6.40 -51.08 -13.66
N HIS A 123 -5.95 -51.29 -14.91
CA HIS A 123 -6.46 -52.36 -15.75
C HIS A 123 -6.02 -53.69 -15.13
N HIS A 124 -7.00 -54.55 -14.84
CA HIS A 124 -6.77 -55.96 -14.55
C HIS A 124 -6.74 -56.70 -15.89
N ASP A 125 -5.61 -57.33 -16.19
CA ASP A 125 -5.52 -58.53 -17.04
C ASP A 125 -5.08 -59.70 -16.14
#